data_AF-A0A3M0YHQ5-F1
#
_entry.id   AF-A0A3M0YHQ5-F1
#
_cell.length_a   1.000
_cell.length_b   1.000
_cell.length_c   1.000
_cell.angle_alpha   90.00
_cell.angle_beta   90.00
_cell.angle_gamma   90.00
#
_symmetry.space_group_name_H-M   'P 1'
#
loop_
_entity.id
_entity.type
_entity.pdbx_description
1 polymer ?
#
loop_
_entity_poly.entity_id
_entity_poly.type
_entity_poly.pdbx_seq_one_letter_code
_entity_poly.pdbx_strand_id
1 'polypeptide(L)'
;MSVCTLLGAQTVLQPRPADETRKGIIYLREAAGSVRLHEDGWAVGLTLGRLKTYYLTPYWHFEIGELKHEKETRSSLDYPSRLNGKVSRAFIYGKQNNLFVLRASYGMKRYYSEKAKKKGA
;
A
#
# COMPACT_ATOMS: atom_id res chain seq x y z
N MET A 1 24.10 79.03 15.60
CA MET A 1 23.57 78.43 14.35
C MET A 1 24.15 77.03 14.24
N SER A 2 23.38 76.02 14.64
CA SER A 2 23.81 74.61 14.57
C SER A 2 22.87 73.87 13.61
N VAL A 3 23.48 73.18 12.66
CA VAL A 3 22.88 72.66 11.42
C VAL A 3 22.06 71.41 11.72
N CYS A 4 20.82 71.38 11.22
CA CYS A 4 19.91 70.24 11.28
C CYS A 4 20.22 69.29 10.12
N THR A 5 20.69 68.07 10.41
CA THR A 5 20.88 67.00 9.42
C THR A 5 19.69 66.03 9.46
N LEU A 6 18.89 66.01 8.40
CA LEU A 6 17.76 65.10 8.20
C LEU A 6 18.28 63.71 7.77
N LEU A 7 18.14 62.71 8.64
CA LEU A 7 18.32 61.30 8.32
C LEU A 7 17.14 60.82 7.47
N GLY A 8 17.37 60.63 6.17
CA GLY A 8 16.43 59.97 5.27
C GLY A 8 16.33 58.48 5.57
N ALA A 9 15.15 58.01 5.94
CA ALA A 9 14.86 56.58 6.06
C ALA A 9 14.74 55.96 4.65
N GLN A 10 15.70 55.12 4.25
CA GLN A 10 15.62 54.38 3.01
C GLN A 10 14.76 53.12 3.24
N THR A 11 13.53 53.12 2.74
CA THR A 11 12.68 51.92 2.72
C THR A 11 13.10 51.04 1.55
N VAL A 12 13.84 49.96 1.82
CA VAL A 12 14.19 48.97 0.80
C VAL A 12 12.91 48.22 0.43
N LEU A 13 12.35 48.52 -0.75
CA LEU A 13 11.34 47.68 -1.39
C LEU A 13 12.01 46.35 -1.78
N GLN A 14 11.97 45.35 -0.90
CA GLN A 14 12.34 44.00 -1.29
C GLN A 14 11.34 43.51 -2.35
N PRO A 15 11.79 43.08 -3.54
CA PRO A 15 10.90 42.39 -4.46
C PRO A 15 10.48 41.09 -3.78
N ARG A 16 9.19 40.98 -3.45
CA ARG A 16 8.60 39.72 -2.99
C ARG A 16 8.87 38.71 -4.09
N PRO A 17 9.63 37.61 -3.84
CA PRO A 17 9.84 36.62 -4.88
C PRO A 17 8.47 36.15 -5.33
N ALA A 18 8.22 36.23 -6.64
CA ALA A 18 7.06 35.60 -7.22
C ALA A 18 7.17 34.13 -6.83
N ASP A 19 6.31 33.69 -5.90
CA ASP A 19 6.19 32.28 -5.56
C ASP A 19 5.61 31.61 -6.81
N GLU A 20 6.47 31.29 -7.79
CA GLU A 20 6.20 30.34 -8.85
C GLU A 20 5.97 29.01 -8.15
N THR A 21 4.73 28.85 -7.68
CA THR A 21 4.22 27.60 -7.17
C THR A 21 4.11 26.72 -8.40
N ARG A 22 5.23 26.08 -8.76
CA ARG A 22 5.26 24.96 -9.69
C ARG A 22 4.14 24.03 -9.25
N LYS A 23 3.04 24.09 -10.00
CA LYS A 23 1.80 23.38 -9.69
C LYS A 23 2.08 21.94 -10.10
N GLY A 24 2.74 21.21 -9.20
CA GLY A 24 3.03 19.80 -9.40
C GLY A 24 1.74 19.08 -9.74
N ILE A 25 1.79 18.19 -10.72
CA ILE A 25 0.62 17.43 -11.15
C ILE A 25 0.15 16.58 -9.98
N ILE A 26 -1.04 16.87 -9.45
CA ILE A 26 -1.65 16.11 -8.36
C ILE A 26 -2.45 14.96 -8.97
N TYR A 27 -2.03 13.73 -8.71
CA TYR A 27 -2.79 12.55 -9.11
C TYR A 27 -3.97 12.34 -8.15
N LEU A 28 -5.19 12.32 -8.70
CA LEU A 28 -6.43 12.22 -7.93
C LEU A 28 -6.88 10.77 -7.69
N ARG A 29 -6.32 9.81 -8.43
CA ARG A 29 -6.70 8.40 -8.37
C ARG A 29 -5.48 7.56 -8.01
N GLU A 30 -5.65 6.67 -7.06
CA GLU A 30 -4.67 5.68 -6.64
C GLU A 30 -5.20 4.30 -7.00
N ALA A 31 -4.37 3.47 -7.62
CA ALA A 31 -4.62 2.05 -7.80
C ALA A 31 -3.38 1.29 -7.35
N ALA A 32 -3.57 0.28 -6.50
CA ALA A 32 -2.47 -0.55 -6.01
C ALA A 32 -2.89 -2.02 -5.99
N GLY A 33 -2.05 -2.90 -6.55
CA GLY A 33 -2.19 -4.33 -6.42
C GLY A 33 -1.42 -4.85 -5.20
N SER A 34 -1.96 -5.86 -4.53
CA SER A 34 -1.30 -6.57 -3.44
C SER A 34 -1.34 -8.07 -3.71
N VAL A 35 -0.27 -8.77 -3.38
CA VAL A 35 -0.21 -10.23 -3.42
C VAL A 35 0.25 -10.70 -2.04
N ARG A 36 -0.42 -11.70 -1.49
CA ARG A 36 -0.07 -12.34 -0.22
C ARG A 36 0.12 -13.83 -0.45
N LEU A 37 1.23 -14.34 0.04
CA LEU A 37 1.52 -15.76 0.07
C LEU A 37 1.46 -16.21 1.52
N HIS A 38 0.67 -17.23 1.79
CA HIS A 38 0.50 -17.87 3.09
C HIS A 38 0.97 -19.33 2.98
N GLU A 39 1.36 -19.97 4.09
CA GLU A 39 1.71 -21.40 4.07
C GLU A 39 0.51 -22.25 3.60
N ASP A 40 -0.69 -21.83 4.01
CA ASP A 40 -1.95 -22.46 3.64
C ASP A 40 -2.60 -21.87 2.39
N GLY A 41 -1.94 -21.03 1.59
CA GLY A 41 -2.56 -20.53 0.36
C GLY A 41 -2.04 -19.22 -0.17
N TRP A 42 -2.87 -18.52 -0.91
CA TRP A 42 -2.49 -17.28 -1.59
C TRP A 42 -3.68 -16.35 -1.69
N ALA A 43 -3.41 -15.05 -1.76
CA ALA A 43 -4.42 -14.04 -2.00
C ALA A 43 -3.87 -12.92 -2.90
N VAL A 44 -4.75 -12.40 -3.73
CA VAL A 44 -4.49 -11.25 -4.60
C VAL A 44 -5.54 -10.19 -4.30
N GLY A 45 -5.10 -8.95 -4.19
CA GLY A 45 -5.97 -7.83 -3.88
C GLY A 45 -5.71 -6.61 -4.74
N LEU A 46 -6.75 -5.79 -4.86
CA LEU A 46 -6.77 -4.52 -5.57
C LEU A 46 -7.30 -3.44 -4.64
N THR A 47 -6.54 -2.37 -4.53
CA THR A 47 -6.87 -1.18 -3.76
C THR A 47 -7.14 -0.03 -4.71
N LEU A 48 -8.31 0.58 -4.60
CA LEU A 48 -8.72 1.73 -5.39
C LEU A 48 -9.03 2.90 -4.46
N GLY A 49 -8.29 3.99 -4.61
CA GLY A 49 -8.42 5.20 -3.82
C GLY A 49 -8.71 6.42 -4.69
N ARG A 50 -9.47 7.36 -4.17
CA ARG A 50 -9.67 8.68 -4.80
C ARG A 50 -9.35 9.77 -3.79
N LEU A 51 -8.39 10.61 -4.12
CA LEU A 51 -7.97 11.73 -3.29
C LEU A 51 -9.13 12.74 -3.19
N LYS A 52 -9.67 12.93 -1.99
CA LYS A 52 -10.71 13.95 -1.73
C LYS A 52 -10.07 15.29 -1.38
N THR A 53 -9.08 15.26 -0.49
CA THR A 53 -8.31 16.42 -0.06
C THR A 53 -6.84 16.04 -0.11
N TYR A 54 -5.93 17.03 -0.19
CA TYR A 54 -4.48 16.79 -0.25
C TYR A 54 -3.97 15.78 0.81
N TYR A 55 -4.53 15.82 2.02
CA TYR A 55 -4.12 14.96 3.11
C TYR A 55 -5.02 13.73 3.32
N LEU A 56 -6.08 13.53 2.54
CA LEU A 56 -7.10 12.52 2.84
C LEU A 56 -7.51 11.73 1.58
N THR A 57 -7.21 10.42 1.61
CA THR A 57 -7.55 9.47 0.55
C THR A 57 -8.43 8.35 1.11
N PRO A 58 -9.77 8.38 0.94
CA PRO A 58 -10.58 7.18 1.12
C PRO A 58 -10.23 6.14 0.06
N TYR A 59 -10.19 4.88 0.46
CA TYR A 59 -9.90 3.76 -0.43
C TYR A 59 -10.80 2.57 -0.14
N TRP A 60 -11.07 1.82 -1.19
CA TRP A 60 -11.70 0.50 -1.17
C TRP A 60 -10.64 -0.53 -1.51
N HIS A 61 -10.66 -1.65 -0.81
CA HIS A 61 -9.74 -2.74 -1.03
C HIS A 61 -10.49 -4.06 -1.12
N PHE A 62 -10.29 -4.76 -2.22
CA PHE A 62 -10.88 -6.07 -2.50
C PHE A 62 -9.75 -7.08 -2.59
N GLU A 63 -9.88 -8.20 -1.91
CA GLU A 63 -8.91 -9.29 -1.88
C GLU A 63 -9.64 -10.60 -2.09
N ILE A 64 -9.11 -11.44 -2.97
CA ILE A 64 -9.58 -12.79 -3.23
C ILE A 64 -8.43 -13.76 -3.05
N GLY A 65 -8.68 -14.87 -2.37
CA GLY A 65 -7.65 -15.86 -2.12
C GLY A 65 -8.20 -17.25 -1.88
N GLU A 66 -7.31 -18.22 -1.90
CA GLU A 66 -7.56 -19.60 -1.52
C GLU A 66 -6.94 -19.85 -0.16
N LEU A 67 -7.69 -20.53 0.71
CA LEU A 67 -7.24 -20.93 2.04
C LEU A 67 -7.41 -22.45 2.17
N LYS A 68 -6.29 -23.14 2.31
CA LYS A 68 -6.23 -24.58 2.50
C LYS A 68 -6.52 -24.93 3.95
N HIS A 69 -7.04 -26.13 4.15
CA HIS A 69 -7.32 -26.63 5.48
C HIS A 69 -6.07 -27.33 6.03
N GLU A 70 -5.68 -27.03 7.28
CA GLU A 70 -4.56 -27.66 8.00
C GLU A 70 -4.60 -29.21 8.06
N LYS A 71 -5.78 -29.82 7.83
CA LYS A 71 -5.97 -31.28 7.83
C LYS A 71 -5.62 -31.92 6.48
N GLU A 72 -5.36 -31.14 5.43
CA GLU A 72 -4.89 -31.61 4.12
C GLU A 72 -3.42 -32.03 4.23
N THR A 73 -3.16 -33.28 4.59
CA THR A 73 -1.80 -33.83 4.66
C THR A 73 -1.51 -34.66 3.42
N ARG A 74 -0.43 -34.32 2.71
CA ARG A 74 0.08 -35.14 1.60
C ARG A 74 0.90 -36.29 2.19
N SER A 75 0.26 -37.45 2.34
CA SER A 75 0.92 -38.66 2.81
C SER A 75 1.38 -39.49 1.61
N SER A 76 2.69 -39.67 1.46
CA SER A 76 3.24 -40.77 0.66
C SER A 76 3.22 -42.03 1.52
N LEU A 77 2.54 -43.08 1.07
CA LEU A 77 2.67 -44.39 1.72
C LEU A 77 4.05 -44.95 1.38
N ASP A 78 5.09 -44.68 2.16
CA ASP A 78 6.41 -45.31 2.04
C ASP A 78 6.40 -46.73 2.63
N TYR A 79 5.43 -47.56 2.23
CA TYR A 79 5.49 -49.00 2.51
C TYR A 79 5.89 -49.72 1.22
N PRO A 80 7.18 -50.12 1.06
CA PRO A 80 7.56 -51.01 -0.03
C PRO A 80 6.89 -52.36 0.21
N SER A 81 5.78 -52.60 -0.48
CA SER A 81 5.14 -53.90 -0.48
C SER A 81 6.13 -54.90 -1.09
N ARG A 82 6.67 -55.80 -0.25
CA ARG A 82 7.69 -56.80 -0.61
C ARG A 82 7.28 -57.76 -1.74
N LEU A 83 6.03 -57.69 -2.22
CA LEU A 83 5.50 -58.55 -3.29
C LEU A 83 5.27 -57.89 -4.65
N ASN A 84 5.32 -56.55 -4.77
CA ASN A 84 5.13 -55.90 -6.06
C ASN A 84 5.75 -54.51 -6.02
N GLY A 85 6.80 -54.28 -6.82
CA GLY A 85 7.59 -53.05 -6.90
C GLY A 85 6.85 -51.82 -7.45
N LYS A 86 5.61 -51.57 -7.00
CA LYS A 86 4.85 -50.38 -7.32
C LYS A 86 5.23 -49.28 -6.34
N VAL A 87 5.92 -48.27 -6.87
CA VAL A 87 6.18 -47.01 -6.18
C VAL A 87 4.84 -46.40 -5.78
N SER A 88 4.64 -46.27 -4.47
CA SER A 88 3.43 -45.67 -3.91
C SER A 88 3.33 -44.22 -4.36
N ARG A 89 2.26 -43.89 -5.10
CA ARG A 89 1.98 -42.51 -5.51
C ARG A 89 1.47 -41.72 -4.31
N ALA A 90 2.10 -40.58 -4.03
CA ALA A 90 1.62 -39.66 -3.00
C ALA A 90 0.19 -39.24 -3.33
N PHE A 91 -0.72 -39.49 -2.41
CA PHE A 91 -2.10 -39.02 -2.50
C PHE A 91 -2.35 -38.02 -1.38
N ILE A 92 -3.25 -37.08 -1.65
CA ILE A 92 -3.66 -36.08 -0.67
C ILE A 92 -4.88 -36.65 0.04
N TYR A 93 -4.72 -36.98 1.32
CA TYR A 93 -5.79 -37.53 2.15
C TYR A 93 -6.52 -36.38 2.85
N GLY A 94 -7.86 -36.39 2.86
CA GLY A 94 -8.67 -35.39 3.57
C GLY A 94 -9.12 -34.17 2.76
N LYS A 95 -8.81 -34.09 1.47
CA LYS A 95 -9.29 -33.00 0.60
C LYS A 95 -10.75 -33.21 0.22
N GLN A 96 -11.67 -32.65 1.00
CA GLN A 96 -13.09 -32.61 0.64
C GLN A 96 -13.51 -31.26 0.05
N ASN A 97 -13.06 -30.13 0.61
CA ASN A 97 -13.48 -28.80 0.16
C ASN A 97 -12.29 -27.84 0.02
N ASN A 98 -12.32 -27.00 -1.02
CA ASN A 98 -11.47 -25.82 -1.14
C ASN A 98 -12.26 -24.60 -0.66
N LEU A 99 -11.69 -23.79 0.23
CA LEU A 99 -12.30 -22.55 0.70
C LEU A 99 -11.71 -21.36 -0.07
N PHE A 100 -12.56 -20.69 -0.85
CA PHE A 100 -12.24 -19.40 -1.44
C PHE A 100 -12.71 -18.28 -0.52
N VAL A 101 -11.80 -17.37 -0.21
CA VAL A 101 -12.05 -16.24 0.68
C VAL A 101 -12.11 -14.97 -0.15
N LEU A 102 -13.23 -14.25 -0.04
CA LEU A 102 -13.38 -12.92 -0.58
C LEU A 102 -13.43 -11.93 0.57
N ARG A 103 -12.55 -10.93 0.55
CA ARG A 103 -12.47 -9.86 1.56
C ARG A 103 -12.68 -8.52 0.87
N ALA A 104 -13.51 -7.70 1.49
CA ALA A 104 -13.67 -6.30 1.13
C ALA A 104 -13.39 -5.45 2.36
N SER A 105 -12.67 -4.34 2.18
CA SER A 105 -12.38 -3.39 3.23
C SER A 105 -12.49 -1.96 2.72
N TYR A 106 -12.91 -1.07 3.60
CA TYR A 106 -13.04 0.36 3.34
C TYR A 106 -12.23 1.11 4.39
N GLY A 107 -11.41 2.06 3.97
CA GLY A 107 -10.51 2.78 4.85
C GLY A 107 -10.19 4.19 4.35
N MET A 108 -9.47 4.94 5.17
CA MET A 108 -9.01 6.30 4.85
C MET A 108 -7.54 6.45 5.24
N LYS A 109 -6.71 6.89 4.28
CA LYS A 109 -5.32 7.29 4.53
C LYS A 109 -5.29 8.78 4.86
N ARG A 110 -4.58 9.16 5.93
CA ARG A 110 -4.37 10.56 6.32
C ARG A 110 -2.88 10.90 6.31
N TYR A 111 -2.50 11.85 5.46
CA TYR A 111 -1.13 12.35 5.37
C TYR A 111 -0.96 13.54 6.30
N TYR A 112 -0.17 13.39 7.36
CA TYR A 112 0.05 14.45 8.36
C TYR A 112 1.22 15.36 8.02
N SER A 113 2.10 14.95 7.11
CA SER A 113 3.29 15.71 6.74
C SER A 113 3.23 16.09 5.27
N GLU A 114 3.01 17.38 5.01
CA GLU A 114 3.36 17.99 3.73
C GLU A 114 4.86 18.32 3.80
N LYS A 115 5.64 17.93 2.78
CA LYS A 115 7.07 18.27 2.70
C LYS A 115 7.16 19.79 2.79
N ALA A 116 7.66 20.31 3.92
CA ALA A 116 7.62 21.74 4.21
C ALA A 116 8.36 22.52 3.12
N LYS A 117 7.63 23.22 2.24
CA LYS A 117 8.22 23.96 1.11
C LYS A 117 9.14 25.12 1.56
N LYS A 118 9.01 25.58 2.82
CA LYS A 118 9.75 26.72 3.38
C LYS A 118 10.16 26.50 4.86
N LYS A 119 10.62 25.31 5.23
CA LYS A 119 11.34 25.11 6.50
C LYS A 119 12.59 24.25 6.30
N GLY A 120 13.58 24.83 5.63
CA GLY A 120 14.97 24.67 6.06
C GLY A 120 15.24 25.82 7.02
N ALA A 121 15.84 25.51 8.17
CA ALA A 121 16.46 26.52 9.01
C ALA A 121 17.62 27.20 8.26
#